data_AF-A0A9D4IYC0-F1
#
_entry.id   AF-A0A9D4IYC0-F1
#
_cell.length_a   1.000
_cell.length_b   1.000
_cell.length_c   1.000
_cell.angle_alpha   90.00
_cell.angle_beta   90.00
_cell.angle_gamma   90.00
#
_symmetry.space_group_name_H-M   'P 1'
#
loop_
_entity.id
_entity.type
_entity.pdbx_description
1 polymer ?
#
loop_
_entity_poly.entity_id
_entity_poly.type
_entity_poly.pdbx_seq_one_letter_code
_entity_poly.pdbx_strand_id
1 'polypeptide(L)'
;MNWFDAQRFCLALGRRLSSASQVENKVGWLGARKLRSGWTWLSGESVTASIVENQNSTCLLRWLDLLHDHPCEHHLPVNEIRCDIS
;
A
#
# COMPACT_ATOMS: atom_id res chain seq x y z
N MET A 1 -2.14 -1.89 12.75
CA MET A 1 -3.23 -1.50 11.84
C MET A 1 -3.08 -2.32 10.58
N ASN A 2 -4.12 -3.09 10.24
CA ASN A 2 -4.14 -3.87 9.01
C ASN A 2 -4.36 -2.94 7.79
N TRP A 3 -4.25 -3.46 6.57
CA TRP A 3 -4.35 -2.63 5.36
C TRP A 3 -5.71 -1.92 5.25
N PHE A 4 -6.80 -2.63 5.57
CA PHE A 4 -8.16 -2.07 5.50
C PHE A 4 -8.38 -0.94 6.50
N ASP A 5 -7.90 -1.10 7.73
CA ASP A 5 -8.00 -0.08 8.76
C ASP A 5 -7.10 1.11 8.44
N ALA A 6 -5.94 0.89 7.82
CA ALA A 6 -5.08 1.96 7.35
C ALA A 6 -5.74 2.78 6.24
N GLN A 7 -6.43 2.10 5.31
CA GLN A 7 -7.23 2.76 4.29
C GLN A 7 -8.37 3.58 4.90
N ARG A 8 -9.12 3.02 5.85
CA ARG A 8 -10.20 3.74 6.57
C ARG A 8 -9.66 4.95 7.35
N PHE A 9 -8.51 4.79 8.01
CA PHE A 9 -7.84 5.86 8.73
C PHE A 9 -7.49 7.02 7.79
N CYS A 10 -6.86 6.75 6.64
CA CYS A 10 -6.57 7.80 5.67
C CYS A 10 -7.83 8.44 5.09
N LEU A 11 -8.87 7.66 4.78
CA LEU A 11 -10.15 8.18 4.28
C LEU A 11 -10.83 9.11 5.29
N ALA A 12 -10.76 8.81 6.60
CA ALA A 12 -11.29 9.68 7.64
C ALA A 12 -10.58 11.05 7.71
N LEU A 13 -9.35 11.14 7.20
CA LEU A 13 -8.58 12.38 7.06
C LEU A 13 -8.80 13.09 5.71
N GLY A 14 -9.71 12.60 4.86
CA GLY A 14 -9.90 13.12 3.49
C GLY A 14 -8.75 12.75 2.54
N ARG A 15 -8.02 11.68 2.85
CA ARG A 15 -6.79 11.24 2.16
C ARG A 15 -6.90 9.79 1.68
N ARG A 16 -5.88 9.29 0.98
CA ARG A 16 -5.76 7.88 0.58
C ARG A 16 -4.45 7.30 1.11
N LEU A 17 -4.32 5.97 1.20
CA LEU A 17 -3.01 5.36 1.43
C LEU A 17 -2.01 5.80 0.36
N SER A 18 -0.77 5.98 0.77
CA SER A 18 0.25 6.60 -0.09
C SER A 18 0.72 5.67 -1.22
N SER A 19 1.23 6.26 -2.29
CA SER A 19 1.96 5.52 -3.33
C SER A 19 3.40 5.21 -2.91
N ALA A 20 4.09 4.36 -3.69
CA ALA A 20 5.45 3.94 -3.38
C ALA A 20 6.48 5.07 -3.27
N SER A 21 6.29 6.19 -4.00
CA SER A 21 7.23 7.32 -3.99
C SER A 21 7.18 8.14 -2.70
N GLN A 22 6.05 8.12 -1.99
CA GLN A 22 5.81 8.89 -0.77
C GLN A 22 6.14 8.09 0.49
N VAL A 23 6.27 6.77 0.36
CA VAL A 23 6.85 5.90 1.40
C VAL A 23 8.36 5.82 1.17
N GLU A 24 9.07 6.94 1.37
CA GLU A 24 10.52 7.03 1.16
C GLU A 24 11.29 6.05 2.06
N ASN A 25 11.80 4.96 1.47
CA ASN A 25 12.71 3.97 2.06
C ASN A 25 12.29 3.41 3.43
N LYS A 26 11.00 3.41 3.72
CA LYS A 26 10.43 2.95 4.99
C LYS A 26 9.44 1.82 4.76
N VAL A 27 9.17 1.09 5.83
CA VAL A 27 8.08 0.13 5.86
C VAL A 27 6.76 0.90 5.87
N GLY A 28 5.80 0.50 5.04
CA GLY A 28 4.50 1.15 4.99
C GLY A 28 3.52 0.51 4.02
N TRP A 29 2.25 0.53 4.40
CA TRP A 29 1.15 0.11 3.53
C TRP A 29 1.01 1.07 2.35
N LEU A 30 0.82 0.51 1.15
CA LEU A 30 0.62 1.27 -0.06
C LEU A 30 -0.84 1.19 -0.53
N GLY A 31 -1.31 2.30 -1.08
CA GLY A 31 -2.63 2.41 -1.68
C GLY A 31 -2.68 1.75 -3.05
N ALA A 32 -2.54 0.42 -3.11
CA ALA A 32 -2.68 -0.36 -4.34
C ALA A 32 -3.60 -1.56 -4.12
N ARG A 33 -4.16 -2.05 -5.22
CA ARG A 33 -4.93 -3.30 -5.27
C ARG A 33 -4.51 -4.15 -6.46
N LYS A 34 -4.64 -5.47 -6.33
CA LYS A 34 -4.45 -6.43 -7.42
C LYS A 34 -5.73 -6.56 -8.25
N LEU A 35 -5.67 -6.14 -9.51
CA LEU A 35 -6.71 -6.35 -10.53
C LEU A 35 -6.32 -7.52 -11.45
N ARG A 36 -7.24 -7.98 -12.32
CA ARG A 36 -6.94 -9.01 -13.33
C ARG A 36 -5.81 -8.61 -14.27
N SER A 37 -5.67 -7.32 -14.56
CA SER A 37 -4.63 -6.74 -15.42
C SER A 37 -3.31 -6.47 -14.68
N GLY A 38 -3.22 -6.81 -13.40
CA GLY A 38 -2.06 -6.52 -12.55
C GLY A 38 -2.38 -5.53 -11.43
N TRP A 39 -1.34 -4.95 -10.83
CA TRP A 39 -1.47 -4.01 -9.73
C TRP A 39 -1.83 -2.60 -10.20
N THR A 40 -2.72 -1.95 -9.47
CA THR A 40 -3.18 -0.59 -9.76
C THR A 40 -3.24 0.22 -8.48
N TRP A 41 -2.65 1.41 -8.49
CA TRP A 41 -2.79 2.38 -7.41
C TRP A 41 -4.25 2.78 -7.23
N LEU A 42 -4.63 3.16 -6.01
CA LEU A 42 -5.98 3.66 -5.73
C LEU A 42 -6.26 5.01 -6.42
N SER A 43 -5.22 5.69 -6.93
CA SER A 43 -5.32 6.84 -7.84
C SER A 43 -5.75 6.46 -9.26
N GLY A 44 -5.69 5.19 -9.63
CA GLY A 44 -6.12 4.66 -10.93
C GLY A 44 -4.97 4.28 -11.88
N GLU A 45 -3.74 4.69 -11.59
CA GLU A 45 -2.58 4.36 -12.43
C GLU A 45 -2.09 2.93 -12.18
N SER A 46 -1.60 2.27 -13.23
CA SER A 46 -0.95 0.97 -13.10
C SER A 46 0.35 1.08 -12.31
N VAL A 47 0.63 0.09 -11.45
CA VAL A 47 1.92 0.01 -10.76
C VAL A 47 2.98 -0.46 -11.76
N THR A 48 3.95 0.40 -12.06
CA THR A 48 5.06 0.09 -12.98
C THR A 48 6.29 -0.47 -12.27
N ALA A 49 6.37 -0.34 -10.95
CA ALA A 49 7.46 -0.86 -10.15
C ALA A 49 7.43 -2.40 -10.08
N SER A 50 8.61 -3.02 -9.99
CA SER A 50 8.73 -4.46 -9.75
C SER A 50 8.15 -4.83 -8.38
N ILE A 51 7.26 -5.81 -8.38
CA ILE A 51 6.62 -6.34 -7.17
C ILE A 51 7.13 -7.75 -6.95
N VAL A 52 7.57 -8.02 -5.72
CA VAL A 52 7.90 -9.36 -5.24
C VAL A 52 6.59 -10.01 -4.80
N GLU A 53 6.07 -10.93 -5.62
CA GLU A 53 4.84 -11.66 -5.35
C GLU A 53 5.13 -13.02 -4.69
N ASN A 54 5.16 -13.05 -3.36
CA ASN A 54 5.46 -14.25 -2.57
C ASN A 54 4.29 -14.75 -1.73
N GLN A 55 3.25 -13.93 -1.53
CA GLN A 55 2.19 -14.20 -0.54
C GLN A 55 0.82 -14.49 -1.17
N ASN A 56 0.70 -14.36 -2.50
CA ASN A 56 -0.56 -14.37 -3.25
C ASN A 56 -1.61 -13.44 -2.63
N SER A 57 -1.18 -12.24 -2.24
CA SER A 57 -2.02 -11.25 -1.57
C SER A 57 -2.53 -10.17 -2.51
N THR A 58 -3.53 -9.43 -2.05
CA THR A 58 -4.15 -8.31 -2.77
C THR A 58 -3.78 -6.94 -2.20
N CYS A 59 -3.00 -6.91 -1.11
CA CYS A 59 -2.49 -5.72 -0.45
C CYS A 59 -0.98 -5.57 -0.70
N LEU A 60 -0.54 -4.32 -0.85
CA LEU A 60 0.84 -4.01 -1.21
C LEU A 60 1.54 -3.26 -0.09
N LEU A 61 2.73 -3.74 0.27
CA LEU A 61 3.60 -3.19 1.30
C LEU A 61 4.91 -2.74 0.65
N ARG A 62 5.47 -1.61 1.09
CA ARG A 62 6.90 -1.32 0.84
C ARG A 62 7.73 -1.84 1.99
N TRP A 63 8.83 -2.52 1.70
CA TRP A 63 9.84 -2.96 2.67
C TRP A 63 11.22 -2.89 2.01
N LEU A 64 12.21 -2.23 2.64
CA LEU A 64 13.61 -2.12 2.14
C LEU A 64 13.68 -1.82 0.63
N ASP A 65 12.98 -0.78 0.19
CA ASP A 65 12.94 -0.31 -1.21
C ASP A 65 12.27 -1.22 -2.24
N LEU A 66 11.71 -2.33 -1.79
CA LEU A 66 10.96 -3.26 -2.62
C LEU A 66 9.47 -3.18 -2.32
N LEU A 67 8.67 -3.48 -3.33
CA LEU A 67 7.24 -3.66 -3.19
C LEU A 67 6.93 -5.14 -3.04
N HIS A 68 6.15 -5.48 -2.04
CA HIS A 68 5.79 -6.85 -1.72
C HIS A 68 4.28 -6.96 -1.68
N ASP A 69 3.74 -8.01 -2.29
CA ASP A 69 2.42 -8.45 -1.88
C ASP A 69 2.51 -8.97 -0.44
N HIS A 70 1.57 -8.56 0.40
CA HIS A 70 1.64 -8.87 1.83
C HIS A 70 0.25 -9.11 2.39
N PRO A 71 0.04 -10.12 3.26
CA PRO A 71 -1.26 -10.41 3.85
C PRO A 71 -1.93 -9.14 4.40
N CYS A 72 -3.14 -8.85 3.91
CA CYS A 72 -3.90 -7.66 4.31
C CYS A 72 -4.14 -7.55 5.81
N GLU A 73 -4.21 -8.70 6.51
CA GLU A 73 -4.37 -8.81 7.96
C GLU A 73 -3.09 -8.55 8.77
N HIS A 74 -1.94 -8.38 8.10
CA HIS A 74 -0.71 -8.03 8.78
C HIS A 74 -0.82 -6.64 9.43
N HIS A 75 -0.35 -6.50 10.66
CA HIS A 75 -0.48 -5.27 11.41
C HIS A 75 0.83 -4.47 11.38
N LEU A 76 0.77 -3.27 10.79
CA LEU A 76 1.84 -2.28 10.93
C LEU A 76 1.55 -1.34 12.11
N PRO A 77 2.57 -0.81 12.79
CA PRO A 77 2.37 0.25 13.77
C PRO A 77 1.85 1.54 13.09
N VAL A 78 1.10 2.35 13.84
CA VAL A 78 0.41 3.54 13.29
C VAL A 78 1.40 4.54 12.67
N ASN A 79 2.61 4.64 13.22
CA ASN A 79 3.68 5.50 12.73
C ASN A 79 4.28 5.02 11.39
N GLU A 80 3.88 3.87 10.85
CA GLU A 80 4.25 3.39 9.51
C GLU A 80 3.12 3.62 8.48
N ILE A 81 1.96 4.10 8.92
CA ILE A 81 0.87 4.46 8.02
C ILE A 81 1.14 5.84 7.42
N ARG A 82 1.06 5.93 6.10
CA ARG A 82 1.26 7.16 5.35
C ARG A 82 0.04 7.41 4.47
N CYS A 83 -0.49 8.63 4.54
CA CYS A 83 -1.66 9.04 3.79
C CYS A 83 -1.31 10.20 2.83
N ASP A 84 -1.55 10.00 1.54
CA ASP A 84 -1.36 11.00 0.48
C ASP A 84 -2.56 11.93 0.37
N ILE A 85 -2.30 13.16 -0.07
CA ILE A 85 -3.35 14.13 -0.42
C ILE A 85 -4.03 13.63 -1.71
N SER A 86 -5.37 13.71 -1.76
CA SER A 86 -6.21 13.09 -2.78
C SER A 86 -6.21 13.80 -4.13
#